data_AF-A0A945R6K5-F1
#
_entry.id   AF-A0A945R6K5-F1
#
_cell.length_a   1.000
_cell.length_b   1.000
_cell.length_c   1.000
_cell.angle_alpha   90.00
_cell.angle_beta   90.00
_cell.angle_gamma   90.00
#
_symmetry.space_group_name_H-M   'P 1'
#
loop_
_entity.id
_entity.type
_entity.pdbx_description
1 polymer ?
#
loop_
_entity_poly.entity_id
_entity_poly.type
_entity_poly.pdbx_seq_one_letter_code
_entity_poly.pdbx_strand_id
1 'polypeptide(L)' 'MRLDHISYACQSSELADVVQRIGVDLGNTFVDGGRHPSFGTRNFTLPLAHGV' A
#
# COMPACT_ATOMS: atom_id res chain seq x y z
N MET A 1 -12.98 4.47 19.41
CA MET A 1 -12.08 4.75 18.27
C MET A 1 -11.20 3.53 18.06
N ARG A 2 -10.90 3.15 16.81
CA ARG A 2 -10.07 1.98 16.47
C ARG A 2 -9.05 2.35 15.40
N LEU A 3 -7.92 1.64 15.34
CA LEU A 3 -6.99 1.73 14.21
C LEU A 3 -7.68 1.17 12.95
N ASP A 4 -7.57 1.90 11.85
CA ASP A 4 -8.19 1.53 10.57
C ASP A 4 -7.13 1.07 9.57
N HIS A 5 -6.09 1.88 9.34
CA HIS A 5 -4.99 1.55 8.44
C HIS A 5 -3.69 2.24 8.85
N ILE A 6 -2.58 1.76 8.29
CA ILE A 6 -1.25 2.36 8.37
C ILE A 6 -0.79 2.64 6.94
N SER A 7 -0.27 3.84 6.69
CA SER A 7 0.25 4.25 5.39
C SER A 7 1.78 4.35 5.43
N TYR A 8 2.45 3.83 4.41
CA TYR A 8 3.88 3.95 4.20
C TYR A 8 4.13 4.72 2.89
N ALA A 9 4.80 5.87 2.98
CA ALA A 9 5.10 6.72 1.83
C ALA A 9 6.50 6.42 1.27
N CYS A 10 6.62 6.44 -0.06
CA CYS A 10 7.89 6.31 -0.77
C CYS A 10 7.90 7.23 -2.00
N GLN A 11 9.07 7.37 -2.64
CA GLN A 11 9.15 8.12 -3.90
C GLN A 11 8.42 7.36 -5.01
N SER A 12 7.89 8.09 -5.99
CA SER A 12 7.17 7.49 -7.12
C SER A 12 8.04 6.51 -7.93
N SER A 13 9.34 6.76 -8.04
CA SER A 13 10.32 5.88 -8.68
C SER A 13 10.55 4.57 -7.92
N GLU A 14 10.29 4.54 -6.62
CA GLU A 14 10.54 3.41 -5.73
C GLU A 14 9.26 2.58 -5.47
N LEU A 15 8.10 3.04 -5.95
CA LEU A 15 6.79 2.50 -5.57
C LEU A 15 6.68 0.99 -5.79
N ALA A 16 7.12 0.51 -6.95
CA ALA A 16 7.09 -0.92 -7.27
C ALA A 16 8.00 -1.74 -6.34
N ASP A 17 9.23 -1.27 -6.11
CA ASP A 17 10.22 -1.94 -5.28
C ASP A 17 9.78 -2.00 -3.81
N VAL A 18 9.23 -0.90 -3.29
CA VAL A 18 8.73 -0.83 -1.91
C VAL A 18 7.52 -1.74 -1.70
N VAL A 19 6.57 -1.73 -2.64
CA VAL A 19 5.40 -2.63 -2.59
C VAL A 19 5.83 -4.08 -2.60
N GLN A 20 6.79 -4.45 -3.47
CA GLN A 20 7.29 -5.81 -3.55
C GLN A 20 8.04 -6.20 -2.27
N ARG A 21 8.94 -5.36 -1.77
CA ARG A 21 9.74 -5.64 -0.57
C ARG A 21 8.85 -5.83 0.65
N ILE A 22 7.95 -4.88 0.92
CA ILE A 22 7.04 -4.97 2.07
C ILE A 22 6.11 -6.18 1.91
N GLY A 23 5.64 -6.47 0.69
CA GLY A 23 4.83 -7.65 0.42
C GLY A 23 5.54 -8.96 0.76
N VAL A 24 6.82 -9.09 0.37
CA VAL A 24 7.67 -10.24 0.72
C VAL A 24 7.84 -10.35 2.24
N ASP A 25 8.15 -9.24 2.92
CA ASP A 25 8.33 -9.22 4.37
C ASP A 25 7.05 -9.60 5.14
N LEU A 26 5.88 -9.25 4.60
CA LEU A 26 4.57 -9.58 5.17
C LEU A 26 3.98 -10.89 4.67
N GLY A 27 4.64 -11.56 3.71
CA GLY A 27 4.18 -12.82 3.12
C GLY A 27 2.90 -12.71 2.29
N ASN A 28 2.58 -11.54 1.73
CA ASN A 28 1.38 -11.32 0.92
C ASN A 28 1.59 -10.23 -0.14
N THR A 29 0.73 -10.19 -1.16
CA THR A 29 0.84 -9.24 -2.27
C THR A 29 -0.15 -8.10 -2.09
N PHE A 30 0.33 -6.86 -2.30
CA PHE A 30 -0.56 -5.71 -2.33
C PHE A 30 -1.42 -5.68 -3.59
N VAL A 31 -2.62 -5.12 -3.47
CA VAL A 31 -3.55 -4.84 -4.57
C VAL A 31 -3.41 -3.37 -4.98
N ASP A 32 -3.54 -3.07 -6.28
CA ASP A 32 -3.62 -1.69 -6.76
C ASP A 32 -4.87 -0.99 -6.21
N GLY A 33 -4.68 0.05 -5.40
CA GLY A 33 -5.77 0.85 -4.84
C GLY A 33 -6.12 2.08 -5.69
N GLY A 34 -5.33 2.37 -6.72
CA GLY A 34 -5.62 3.43 -7.69
C GLY A 34 -4.85 4.74 -7.49
N ARG A 35 -5.11 5.68 -8.39
CA ARG A 35 -4.54 7.04 -8.38
C ARG A 35 -5.52 8.01 -7.73
N HIS A 36 -5.01 8.98 -6.98
CA HIS A 36 -5.78 10.11 -6.46
C HIS A 36 -5.43 11.39 -7.24
N PRO A 37 -6.17 11.77 -8.29
CA PRO A 37 -5.79 12.86 -9.19
C PRO A 37 -5.64 14.21 -8.50
N SER A 38 -6.50 14.50 -7.53
CA SER A 38 -6.47 15.75 -6.77
C SER A 38 -5.21 15.91 -5.90
N PHE A 39 -4.52 14.81 -5.59
CA PHE A 39 -3.34 14.80 -4.72
C PHE A 39 -2.06 14.37 -5.45
N GLY A 40 -2.15 13.88 -6.69
CA GLY A 40 -1.00 13.36 -7.43
C GLY A 40 -0.38 12.10 -6.83
N THR A 41 -1.12 11.35 -6.00
CA THR A 41 -0.63 10.12 -5.34
C THR A 41 -1.23 8.85 -5.96
N ARG A 42 -0.59 7.71 -5.68
CA ARG A 42 -1.08 6.37 -5.99
C ARG A 42 -0.81 5.48 -4.78
N ASN A 43 -1.72 4.57 -4.47
CA ASN A 43 -1.53 3.62 -3.39
C ASN A 43 -1.65 2.17 -3.87
N PHE A 44 -1.19 1.30 -3.00
CA PHE A 44 -1.37 -0.13 -3.05
C PHE A 44 -1.81 -0.55 -1.65
N THR A 45 -2.78 -1.45 -1.54
CA THR A 45 -3.36 -1.86 -0.25
C THR A 45 -3.10 -3.35 0.01
N LEU A 46 -2.77 -3.69 1.25
CA LEU A 46 -2.64 -5.07 1.72
C LEU A 46 -3.60 -5.24 2.89
N PRO A 47 -4.73 -5.94 2.69
CA PRO A 47 -5.66 -6.17 3.77
C PRO A 47 -5.03 -7.08 4.83
N LEU A 48 -5.14 -6.67 6.10
CA LEU A 48 -4.75 -7.53 7.23
C LEU A 48 -5.78 -8.65 7.41
N ALA A 49 -5.46 -9.63 8.25
CA ALA A 49 -6.37 -10.75 8.53
C ALA A 49 -7.79 -10.23 8.85
N HIS A 50 -8.77 -10.71 8.08
CA HIS A 50 -10.20 -10.34 8.17
C HIS A 50 -10.59 -8.95 7.62
N GLY A 51 -9.72 -8.25 6.88
CA GLY A 51 -10.05 -7.07 6.07
C GLY A 51 -10.07 -7.38 4.57
N VAL A 52 -10.95 -6.73 3.80
CA VAL A 52 -11.14 -6.88 2.34
C VAL A 52 -10.38 -5.80 1.58
#